data_AF-A0AAW2JA75-F1
#
_entry.id   AF-A0AAW2JA75-F1
#
_cell.length_a   1.000
_cell.length_b   1.000
_cell.length_c   1.000
_cell.angle_alpha   90.00
_cell.angle_beta   90.00
_cell.angle_gamma   90.00
#
_symmetry.space_group_name_H-M   'P 1'
#
loop_
_entity.id
_entity.type
_entity.pdbx_description
1 polymer ?
#
loop_
_entity_poly.entity_id
_entity_poly.type
_entity_poly.pdbx_seq_one_letter_code
_entity_poly.pdbx_strand_id
1 'polypeptide(L)'
;MFGGRLLSNRSYRYEALRSSLQSMLLPVKGMEVKQLHEGRFLIRFNHVINKRTLERCLWSFEKNILILKAIRELENPMQVTLEECDFFVHIHELPLSMMNLGVAILIGNRIGVFRDMEMDDSEYAWGAYLG
;
A
#
# COMPACT_ATOMS: atom_id res chain seq x y z
N MET A 1 -3.24 14.38 2.12
CA MET A 1 -4.51 13.64 2.27
C MET A 1 -4.40 12.37 1.43
N PHE A 2 -5.10 11.30 1.82
CA PHE A 2 -5.20 10.08 1.03
C PHE A 2 -6.65 9.76 0.72
N GLY A 3 -6.89 9.23 -0.47
CA GLY A 3 -8.12 8.56 -0.85
C GLY A 3 -7.96 7.07 -0.59
N GLY A 4 -9.03 6.45 -0.10
CA GLY A 4 -9.03 5.04 0.20
C GLY A 4 -10.30 4.34 -0.26
N ARG A 5 -10.16 3.05 -0.59
CA ARG A 5 -11.25 2.15 -0.95
C ARG A 5 -11.00 0.79 -0.33
N LEU A 6 -12.02 0.20 0.31
CA LEU A 6 -11.95 -1.18 0.75
C LEU A 6 -12.44 -2.09 -0.38
N LEU A 7 -11.59 -3.01 -0.83
CA LEU A 7 -11.97 -4.06 -1.76
C LEU A 7 -12.70 -5.18 -1.01
N SER A 8 -14.01 -5.07 -0.90
CA SER A 8 -14.86 -6.05 -0.24
C SER A 8 -16.11 -6.33 -1.08
N ASN A 9 -16.52 -7.59 -1.14
CA ASN A 9 -17.82 -8.01 -1.69
C ASN A 9 -18.95 -7.98 -0.64
N ARG A 10 -18.64 -7.56 0.59
CA ARG A 10 -19.56 -7.47 1.72
C ARG A 10 -19.62 -6.05 2.26
N SER A 11 -20.78 -5.69 2.80
CA SER A 11 -20.91 -4.48 3.63
C SER A 11 -20.03 -4.58 4.86
N TYR A 12 -19.40 -3.48 5.26
CA TYR A 12 -18.58 -3.38 6.46
C TYR A 12 -19.06 -2.22 7.32
N ARG A 13 -18.75 -2.27 8.62
CA ARG A 13 -19.06 -1.17 9.54
C ARG A 13 -17.99 -0.10 9.44
N TYR A 14 -18.37 1.09 8.97
CA TYR A 14 -17.44 2.20 8.80
C TYR A 14 -16.69 2.56 10.08
N GLU A 15 -17.38 2.63 11.22
CA GLU A 15 -16.75 2.96 12.50
C GLU A 15 -15.73 1.91 12.96
N ALA A 16 -15.93 0.64 12.59
CA ALA A 16 -14.94 -0.41 12.83
C ALA A 16 -13.70 -0.18 11.96
N LEU A 17 -13.88 0.10 10.66
CA LEU A 17 -12.78 0.45 9.76
C LEU A 17 -11.99 1.65 10.29
N ARG A 18 -12.70 2.73 10.66
CA ARG A 18 -12.11 3.97 11.18
C ARG A 18 -11.27 3.70 12.44
N SER A 19 -11.84 2.98 13.40
CA SER A 19 -11.16 2.66 14.66
C SER A 19 -9.92 1.79 14.42
N SER A 20 -10.04 0.78 13.55
CA SER A 20 -8.92 -0.08 13.17
C SER A 20 -7.83 0.69 12.45
N LEU A 21 -8.15 1.59 11.52
CA LEU A 21 -7.16 2.46 10.87
C LEU A 21 -6.42 3.34 11.88
N GLN A 22 -7.13 3.96 12.83
CA GLN A 22 -6.52 4.78 13.87
C GLN A 22 -5.58 3.97 14.76
N SER A 23 -5.97 2.74 15.12
CA SER A 23 -5.13 1.83 15.91
C SER A 23 -3.92 1.32 15.14
N MET A 24 -4.06 1.01 13.84
CA MET A 24 -2.98 0.47 13.03
C MET A 24 -1.92 1.52 12.70
N LEU A 25 -2.34 2.76 12.45
CA LEU A 25 -1.45 3.82 11.95
C LEU A 25 -0.78 4.65 13.04
N LEU A 26 -1.25 4.51 14.29
CA LEU A 26 -0.72 5.20 15.48
C LEU A 26 -0.34 6.67 15.19
N PRO A 27 -1.32 7.50 14.78
CA PRO A 27 -1.03 8.84 14.29
C PRO A 27 -0.54 9.76 15.42
N VAL A 28 0.68 10.27 15.29
CA VAL A 28 1.38 11.01 16.37
C VAL A 28 0.61 12.26 16.83
N LYS A 29 -0.07 12.94 15.91
CA LYS A 29 -0.92 14.12 16.22
C LYS A 29 -2.40 13.89 15.86
N GLY A 30 -2.82 12.64 15.79
CA GLY A 30 -4.18 12.28 15.37
C GLY A 30 -4.38 12.25 13.86
N MET A 31 -5.53 11.71 13.48
CA MET A 31 -5.95 11.43 12.12
C MET A 31 -7.46 11.50 12.02
N GLU A 32 -7.94 12.09 10.92
CA GLU A 32 -9.34 12.08 10.54
C GLU A 32 -9.57 11.06 9.44
N VAL A 33 -10.64 10.27 9.59
CA VAL A 33 -11.17 9.44 8.52
C VAL A 33 -12.57 9.95 8.21
N LYS A 34 -12.87 10.19 6.93
CA LYS A 34 -14.18 10.64 6.47
C LYS A 34 -14.73 9.67 5.43
N GLN A 35 -15.91 9.11 5.68
CA GLN A 35 -16.58 8.25 4.72
C GLN A 35 -17.06 9.06 3.52
N LEU A 36 -16.97 8.47 2.34
CA LEU A 36 -17.53 8.97 1.08
C LEU A 36 -18.53 7.94 0.54
N HIS A 37 -19.06 8.17 -0.67
CA HIS A 37 -19.93 7.20 -1.34
C HIS A 37 -19.16 5.96 -1.84
N GLU A 38 -19.88 4.89 -2.15
CA GLU A 38 -19.36 3.68 -2.83
C GLU A 38 -18.20 2.96 -2.11
N GLY A 39 -18.19 2.99 -0.78
CA GLY A 39 -17.13 2.35 0.02
C GLY A 39 -15.77 3.07 -0.06
N ARG A 40 -15.77 4.31 -0.55
CA ARG A 40 -14.60 5.20 -0.51
C ARG A 40 -14.53 5.96 0.82
N PHE A 41 -13.34 6.39 1.19
CA PHE A 41 -13.10 7.23 2.36
C PHE A 41 -11.85 8.09 2.17
N LEU A 42 -11.73 9.15 2.96
CA LEU A 42 -10.55 10.01 3.00
C LEU A 42 -9.83 9.84 4.31
N ILE A 43 -8.50 9.86 4.26
CA ILE A 43 -7.63 9.90 5.42
C ILE A 43 -6.86 11.21 5.40
N ARG A 44 -6.94 11.95 6.50
CA ARG A 44 -6.14 13.16 6.73
C ARG A 44 -5.35 12.99 8.01
N PHE A 45 -4.03 12.91 7.89
CA PHE A 45 -3.14 13.01 9.04
C PHE A 45 -2.91 14.47 9.42
N ASN A 46 -2.81 14.71 10.72
CA ASN A 46 -2.46 16.02 11.27
C ASN A 46 -0.93 16.26 11.28
N HIS A 47 -0.14 15.26 10.90
CA HIS A 47 1.32 15.36 10.83
C HIS A 47 1.89 14.52 9.68
N VAL A 48 2.99 14.97 9.07
CA VAL A 48 3.58 14.34 7.88
C VAL A 48 4.30 13.03 8.15
N ILE A 49 4.74 12.77 9.39
CA ILE A 49 5.51 11.54 9.74
C ILE A 49 4.71 10.28 9.39
N ASN A 50 3.42 10.23 9.73
CA ASN A 50 2.57 9.07 9.44
C ASN A 50 2.18 8.95 7.95
N LYS A 51 2.48 9.97 7.13
CA LYS A 51 2.19 9.93 5.69
C LYS A 51 2.97 8.81 4.98
N ARG A 52 4.25 8.68 5.31
CA ARG A 52 5.16 7.67 4.71
C ARG A 52 4.75 6.23 5.05
N THR A 53 4.06 6.02 6.17
CA THR A 53 3.61 4.70 6.61
C THR A 53 2.61 4.10 5.62
N LEU A 54 1.70 4.92 5.06
CA LEU A 54 0.69 4.43 4.11
C LEU A 54 1.25 4.02 2.76
N GLU A 55 2.42 4.52 2.37
CA GLU A 55 3.00 4.33 1.04
C GLU A 55 3.80 3.02 0.92
N ARG A 56 4.04 2.31 2.04
CA ARG A 56 5.04 1.21 2.10
C ARG A 56 4.48 -0.17 2.41
N CYS A 57 3.17 -0.37 2.49
CA CYS A 57 2.60 -1.67 2.81
C CYS A 57 1.25 -1.89 2.12
N LEU A 58 0.95 -3.16 1.84
CA LEU A 58 -0.41 -3.60 1.58
C LEU A 58 -1.20 -3.53 2.90
N TRP A 59 -2.19 -2.65 2.96
CA TRP A 59 -3.06 -2.54 4.12
C TRP A 59 -4.27 -3.45 3.97
N SER A 60 -4.74 -4.02 5.07
CA SER A 60 -5.96 -4.82 5.07
C SER A 60 -6.83 -4.53 6.29
N PHE A 61 -8.13 -4.73 6.12
CA PHE A 61 -9.13 -4.68 7.19
C PHE A 61 -10.06 -5.88 7.03
N GLU A 62 -10.20 -6.68 8.09
CA GLU A 62 -11.02 -7.90 8.08
C GLU A 62 -10.73 -8.82 6.88
N LYS A 63 -9.44 -9.00 6.53
CA LYS A 63 -8.95 -9.78 5.38
C LYS A 63 -9.32 -9.21 4.00
N ASN A 64 -9.85 -8.00 3.94
CA ASN A 64 -10.12 -7.28 2.69
C ASN A 64 -9.00 -6.25 2.45
N ILE A 65 -8.60 -6.08 1.19
CA ILE A 65 -7.51 -5.17 0.82
C ILE A 65 -7.99 -3.72 0.92
N LEU A 66 -7.16 -2.87 1.50
CA LEU A 66 -7.32 -1.41 1.52
C LEU A 66 -6.43 -0.81 0.44
N ILE A 67 -7.06 -0.28 -0.62
CA ILE A 67 -6.35 0.54 -1.60
C ILE A 67 -6.26 1.95 -1.04
N LEU A 68 -5.06 2.52 -0.99
CA LEU A 68 -4.78 3.86 -0.51
C LEU A 68 -3.91 4.60 -1.52
N LYS A 69 -4.26 5.85 -1.82
CA LYS A 69 -3.51 6.69 -2.75
C LYS A 69 -3.40 8.13 -2.23
N ALA A 70 -2.20 8.70 -2.30
CA ALA A 70 -2.00 10.09 -1.97
C ALA A 70 -2.74 10.98 -2.97
N ILE A 71 -3.55 11.90 -2.47
CA ILE A 71 -4.31 12.85 -3.30
C ILE A 71 -3.45 14.09 -3.50
N ARG A 72 -3.27 14.51 -4.76
CA ARG A 72 -2.56 15.75 -5.10
C ARG A 72 -3.44 16.97 -4.82
N GLU A 73 -2.85 18.13 -4.59
CA GLU A 73 -3.58 19.33 -4.12
C GLU A 73 -4.75 19.76 -5.00
N LEU A 74 -4.64 19.54 -6.32
CA LEU A 74 -5.65 19.93 -7.32
C LEU A 74 -6.52 18.75 -7.79
N GLU A 75 -6.37 17.57 -7.19
CA GLU A 75 -7.09 16.37 -7.61
C GLU A 75 -8.44 16.25 -6.88
N ASN A 76 -9.51 15.97 -7.61
CA ASN A 76 -10.82 15.72 -7.02
C ASN A 76 -10.81 14.37 -6.28
N PRO A 77 -11.00 14.32 -4.95
CA PRO A 77 -10.95 13.08 -4.19
C PRO A 77 -11.93 12.00 -4.64
N MET A 78 -13.03 12.40 -5.29
CA MET A 78 -14.05 11.49 -5.80
C MET A 78 -13.66 10.81 -7.12
N GLN A 79 -12.74 11.43 -7.88
CA GLN A 79 -12.31 10.96 -9.19
C GLN A 79 -10.95 10.25 -9.16
N VAL A 80 -10.30 10.19 -8.00
CA VAL A 80 -9.05 9.46 -7.82
C VAL A 80 -9.27 7.98 -8.16
N THR A 81 -8.46 7.44 -9.07
CA THR A 81 -8.44 5.99 -9.38
C THR A 81 -7.86 5.23 -8.18
N LEU A 82 -8.66 4.31 -7.63
CA LEU A 82 -8.36 3.46 -6.48
C LEU A 82 -8.62 1.99 -6.86
N GLU A 83 -7.86 1.50 -7.84
CA GLU A 83 -8.04 0.19 -8.47
C GLU A 83 -6.79 -0.70 -8.33
N GLU A 84 -5.63 -0.09 -8.12
CA GLU A 84 -4.34 -0.77 -7.93
C GLU A 84 -3.74 -0.40 -6.58
N CYS A 85 -2.96 -1.31 -6.00
CA CYS A 85 -2.12 -1.07 -4.84
C CYS A 85 -0.78 -1.75 -5.04
N ASP A 86 0.29 -1.11 -4.58
CA ASP A 86 1.62 -1.70 -4.59
C ASP A 86 1.80 -2.60 -3.35
N PHE A 87 2.55 -3.69 -3.51
CA PHE A 87 2.88 -4.62 -2.43
C PHE A 87 4.27 -5.21 -2.64
N PHE A 88 4.91 -5.60 -1.55
CA PHE A 88 6.22 -6.24 -1.56
C PHE A 88 6.05 -7.75 -1.72
N VAL A 89 6.91 -8.34 -2.55
CA VAL A 89 6.96 -9.79 -2.77
C VAL A 89 8.36 -10.25 -2.47
N HIS A 90 8.51 -11.09 -1.46
CA HIS A 90 9.79 -11.75 -1.18
C HIS A 90 9.84 -13.09 -1.89
N ILE A 91 10.84 -13.26 -2.75
CA ILE A 91 11.09 -14.51 -3.45
C ILE A 91 12.21 -15.25 -2.74
N HIS A 92 11.84 -16.33 -2.06
CA HIS A 92 12.74 -17.16 -1.28
C HIS A 92 13.37 -18.27 -2.13
N GLU A 93 14.49 -18.82 -1.64
CA GLU A 93 15.18 -19.98 -2.23
C GLU A 93 15.66 -19.80 -3.68
N LEU A 94 15.80 -18.54 -4.13
CA LEU A 94 16.48 -18.22 -5.38
C LEU A 94 17.99 -18.48 -5.24
N PRO A 95 18.64 -19.15 -6.21
CA PRO A 95 20.09 -19.18 -6.28
C PRO A 95 20.66 -17.76 -6.33
N LEU A 96 21.81 -17.52 -5.70
CA LEU A 96 22.41 -16.18 -5.62
C LEU A 96 22.66 -15.55 -7.01
N SER A 97 23.07 -16.36 -8.00
CA SER A 97 23.25 -15.91 -9.38
C SER A 97 21.96 -15.44 -10.07
N MET A 98 20.80 -15.81 -9.53
CA MET A 98 19.48 -15.41 -10.01
C MET A 98 18.88 -14.25 -9.20
N MET A 99 19.54 -13.77 -8.15
CA MET A 99 19.09 -12.61 -7.37
C MET A 99 19.50 -11.29 -8.06
N ASN A 100 18.91 -11.05 -9.23
CA ASN A 100 19.21 -9.90 -10.08
C ASN A 100 17.95 -9.27 -10.68
N LEU A 101 18.09 -8.07 -11.23
CA LEU A 101 17.00 -7.27 -11.81
C LEU A 101 16.25 -7.99 -12.94
N GLY A 102 16.95 -8.76 -13.78
CA GLY A 102 16.33 -9.51 -14.86
C GLY A 102 15.30 -10.52 -14.35
N VAL A 103 15.64 -11.24 -13.27
CA VAL A 103 14.74 -12.21 -12.63
C VAL A 103 13.63 -11.51 -11.87
N ALA A 104 13.92 -10.40 -11.17
CA ALA A 104 12.92 -9.59 -10.48
C ALA A 104 11.84 -9.08 -11.45
N ILE A 105 12.25 -8.50 -12.58
CA ILE A 105 11.33 -8.04 -13.64
C ILE A 105 10.53 -9.21 -14.21
N LEU A 106 11.17 -10.35 -14.47
CA LEU A 106 10.51 -11.52 -15.04
C LEU A 106 9.40 -12.05 -14.11
N ILE A 107 9.70 -12.26 -12.83
CA ILE A 107 8.73 -12.81 -11.87
C ILE A 107 7.71 -11.75 -11.48
N GLY A 108 8.14 -10.52 -11.19
CA GLY A 108 7.26 -9.40 -10.85
C GLY A 108 6.20 -9.15 -11.91
N ASN A 109 6.59 -9.14 -13.19
CA ASN A 109 5.65 -8.97 -14.30
C ASN A 109 4.73 -10.18 -14.57
N ARG A 110 5.00 -11.34 -13.96
CA ARG A 110 4.08 -12.49 -13.97
C ARG A 110 3.01 -12.40 -12.88
N ILE A 111 3.32 -11.73 -11.78
CA ILE A 111 2.41 -11.51 -10.65
C ILE A 111 1.55 -10.26 -10.88
N GLY A 112 2.15 -9.17 -11.36
CA GLY A 112 1.52 -7.87 -11.56
C GLY A 112 2.37 -6.98 -12.44
N VAL A 113 2.42 -5.67 -12.14
CA VAL A 113 3.36 -4.75 -12.79
C VAL A 113 4.57 -4.60 -11.87
N PHE A 114 5.75 -5.01 -12.33
CA PHE A 114 6.98 -4.79 -11.58
C PHE A 114 7.19 -3.29 -11.33
N ARG A 115 7.46 -2.91 -10.08
CA ARG A 115 7.66 -1.52 -9.66
C ARG A 115 9.13 -1.23 -9.40
N ASP A 116 9.73 -2.02 -8.52
CA ASP A 116 11.10 -1.84 -8.05
C ASP A 116 11.59 -3.14 -7.41
N MET A 117 12.89 -3.21 -7.12
CA MET A 117 13.47 -4.27 -6.29
C MET A 117 14.46 -3.66 -5.29
N GLU A 118 14.66 -4.31 -4.16
CA GLU A 118 15.71 -3.91 -3.22
C GLU A 118 17.08 -4.31 -3.78
N MET A 119 17.88 -3.32 -4.19
CA MET A 119 19.25 -3.50 -4.69
C MET A 119 20.25 -2.97 -3.66
N ASP A 120 21.38 -3.67 -3.50
CA ASP A 120 22.55 -3.08 -2.86
C ASP A 120 23.43 -2.34 -3.90
N ASP A 121 24.49 -1.67 -3.45
CA ASP A 121 25.40 -0.90 -4.29
C ASP A 121 26.12 -1.73 -5.38
N SER A 122 25.97 -3.06 -5.40
CA SER A 122 26.67 -4.00 -6.31
C SER A 122 25.83 -4.52 -7.49
N GLU A 123 24.62 -3.97 -7.70
CA GLU A 123 23.64 -4.44 -8.70
C GLU A 123 23.06 -5.85 -8.44
N TYR A 124 23.39 -6.46 -7.31
CA TYR A 124 22.80 -7.71 -6.82
C TYR A 124 21.91 -7.43 -5.62
N ALA A 125 20.93 -8.31 -5.38
CA ALA A 125 20.26 -8.36 -4.09
C ALA A 125 20.99 -9.40 -3.22
N TRP A 126 21.74 -8.96 -2.22
CA TRP A 126 22.38 -9.86 -1.27
C TRP A 126 21.45 -10.08 -0.07
N GLY A 127 20.96 -11.31 0.11
CA GLY A 127 20.03 -11.60 1.21
C GLY A 127 19.45 -13.02 1.19
N ALA A 128 18.56 -13.30 2.15
CA ALA A 128 17.82 -14.56 2.22
C ALA A 128 16.68 -14.66 1.18
N TYR A 129 16.38 -13.57 0.49
CA TYR A 129 15.33 -13.44 -0.52
C TYR A 129 15.64 -12.30 -1.49
N LEU A 130 15.00 -12.35 -2.67
CA LEU A 130 14.89 -11.23 -3.60
C LEU A 130 13.62 -10.44 -3.23
N GLY A 131 13.74 -9.15 -2.92
CA GLY A 131 12.64 -8.28 -2.47
C GLY A 131 12.30 -7.18 -3.45
#